data_AF-A0A9D2EX22-F1
#
_entry.id   AF-A0A9D2EX22-F1
#
_cell.length_a   1.000
_cell.length_b   1.000
_cell.length_c   1.000
_cell.angle_alpha   90.00
_cell.angle_beta   90.00
_cell.angle_gamma   90.00
#
_symmetry.space_group_name_H-M   'P 1'
#
loop_
_entity.id
_entity.type
_entity.pdbx_description
1 polymer ?
#
loop_
_entity_poly.entity_id
_entity_poly.type
_entity_poly.pdbx_seq_one_letter_code
_entity_poly.pdbx_strand_id
1 'polypeptide(L)' 'MKKEYQEIYENQSCPLDERKAVHTVWLAKSTCTRFADDVIDFSCSLDPDCKLCKEDYP' A
#
# COMPACT_ATOMS: atom_id res chain seq x y z
N MET A 1 16.34 -12.93 -7.49
CA MET A 1 16.06 -11.67 -6.77
C MET A 1 14.61 -11.29 -7.03
N LYS A 2 13.77 -11.23 -5.98
CA LYS A 2 12.46 -10.57 -6.10
C LYS A 2 12.73 -9.08 -6.37
N LYS A 3 12.00 -8.46 -7.30
CA LYS A 3 12.16 -7.02 -7.58
C LYS A 3 11.24 -6.27 -6.64
N GLU A 4 11.80 -5.52 -5.71
CA GLU A 4 11.04 -4.68 -4.80
C GLU A 4 10.85 -3.31 -5.44
N TYR A 5 9.66 -2.74 -5.29
CA TYR A 5 9.35 -1.41 -5.77
C TYR A 5 8.28 -0.77 -4.89
N GLN A 6 8.13 0.56 -4.99
CA GLN A 6 7.14 1.30 -4.22
C GLN A 6 6.12 1.95 -5.15
N GLU A 7 4.87 1.97 -4.72
CA GLU A 7 3.78 2.70 -5.36
C GLU A 7 3.26 3.75 -4.39
N ILE A 8 3.11 4.97 -4.89
CA ILE A 8 2.62 6.11 -4.11
C ILE A 8 1.25 6.48 -4.65
N TYR A 9 0.24 6.35 -3.81
CA TYR A 9 -1.14 6.69 -4.09
C TYR A 9 -1.48 8.00 -3.40
N GLU A 10 -1.49 9.08 -4.18
CA GLU A 10 -1.90 10.39 -3.70
C GLU A 10 -3.44 10.50 -3.65
N ASN A 11 -3.96 11.19 -2.64
CA ASN A 11 -5.40 11.44 -2.46
C ASN A 11 -6.27 10.21 -2.16
N GLN A 12 -5.74 9.22 -1.46
CA GLN A 12 -6.57 8.12 -0.93
C GLN A 12 -7.44 8.65 0.21
N SER A 13 -8.72 8.30 0.21
CA SER A 13 -9.63 8.67 1.29
C SER A 13 -9.46 7.70 2.45
N CYS A 14 -9.14 8.22 3.63
CA CYS A 14 -9.11 7.44 4.86
C CYS A 14 -10.52 6.90 5.17
N PRO A 15 -10.69 5.59 5.40
CA PRO A 15 -12.00 5.00 5.64
C PRO A 15 -12.64 5.42 6.98
N LEU A 16 -11.85 5.96 7.91
CA LEU A 16 -12.32 6.37 9.23
C LEU A 16 -12.96 7.76 9.24
N ASP A 17 -12.36 8.71 8.51
CA ASP A 17 -12.67 10.13 8.62
C ASP A 17 -12.71 10.88 7.27
N GLU A 18 -12.62 10.14 6.17
CA GLU A 18 -12.66 10.63 4.78
C GLU A 18 -11.58 11.66 4.42
N ARG A 19 -10.58 11.86 5.29
CA ARG A 19 -9.47 12.75 4.99
C ARG A 19 -8.62 12.18 3.88
N LYS A 20 -8.11 13.07 3.03
CA LYS A 20 -7.16 12.70 1.98
C LYS A 20 -5.81 12.41 2.62
N ALA A 21 -5.30 11.22 2.33
CA ALA A 21 -4.00 10.73 2.73
C ALA A 21 -3.18 10.37 1.49
N VAL A 22 -1.86 10.31 1.70
CA VAL A 22 -0.94 9.68 0.76
C VAL A 22 -0.61 8.30 1.32
N HIS A 23 -0.87 7.26 0.54
CA HIS A 23 -0.50 5.90 0.86
C HIS A 23 0.76 5.54 0.09
N THR A 24 1.78 5.04 0.78
CA THR A 24 3.00 4.49 0.18
C THR A 24 3.00 2.99 0.44
N VAL A 25 3.01 2.20 -0.62
CA VAL A 25 2.94 0.74 -0.57
C VAL A 25 4.23 0.19 -1.14
N TRP A 26 4.93 -0.66 -0.38
CA TRP A 26 6.11 -1.37 -0.86
C TRP A 26 5.70 -2.77 -1.30
N LEU A 27 5.97 -3.10 -2.55
CA LEU A 27 5.55 -4.33 -3.22
C LEU A 27 6.77 -5.17 -3.61
N ALA A 28 6.68 -6.48 -3.39
CA ALA A 28 7.60 -7.46 -3.93
C ALA A 28 6.99 -8.05 -5.21
N LYS A 29 7.63 -7.75 -6.34
CA LYS A 29 7.20 -8.28 -7.63
C LYS A 29 7.24 -9.81 -7.62
N SER A 30 6.09 -10.40 -7.89
CA SER A 30 5.93 -11.84 -8.02
C SER A 30 6.70 -12.33 -9.25
N THR A 31 7.27 -13.53 -9.13
CA THR A 31 7.96 -14.18 -10.26
C THR A 31 6.97 -14.75 -11.28
N CYS A 32 5.70 -14.87 -10.91
CA CYS A 32 4.64 -15.38 -11.76
C CYS A 32 3.59 -14.28 -12.00
N THR A 33 3.42 -13.88 -13.27
CA THR A 33 2.46 -12.83 -13.68
C THR A 33 0.99 -13.17 -13.44
N ARG A 34 0.68 -14.41 -13.04
CA ARG A 34 -0.68 -14.84 -12.67
C ARG A 34 -1.03 -14.51 -11.22
N PHE A 35 -0.04 -14.17 -10.40
CA PHE A 35 -0.23 -13.80 -9.00
C PHE A 35 0.00 -12.31 -8.86
N ALA A 36 -0.78 -11.68 -7.97
CA ALA A 36 -0.53 -10.31 -7.57
C ALA A 36 0.85 -10.19 -6.90
N ASP A 37 1.38 -8.98 -6.89
CA ASP A 37 2.62 -8.66 -6.19
C ASP A 37 2.33 -8.62 -4.67
N ASP A 38 3.28 -9.07 -3.86
CA ASP A 38 3.09 -9.17 -2.41
C ASP A 38 3.31 -7.80 -1.76
N VAL A 39 2.40 -7.31 -0.91
CA VAL A 39 2.66 -6.12 -0.09
C VAL A 39 3.64 -6.47 1.03
N ILE A 40 4.81 -5.84 0.98
CA ILE A 40 5.88 -5.98 1.98
C ILE A 40 5.61 -5.02 3.14
N ASP A 41 5.31 -3.77 2.80
CA ASP A 41 5.14 -2.72 3.78
C ASP A 41 4.13 -1.66 3.31
N PHE A 42 3.59 -0.91 4.27
CA PHE A 42 2.58 0.10 4.04
C PHE A 42 2.81 1.28 4.98
N SER A 43 2.72 2.50 4.45
CA SER A 43 2.71 3.72 5.25
C SER A 43 1.64 4.69 4.76
N CYS A 44 0.91 5.29 5.70
CA CYS A 44 -0.05 6.35 5.42
C CYS A 44 0.42 7.68 6.02
N SER A 45 0.18 8.78 5.29
CA SER A 45 0.60 10.12 5.72
C SER A 45 -0.15 10.66 6.94
N LEU A 46 -1.34 10.14 7.24
CA LEU A 46 -2.15 10.55 8.40
C LEU A 46 -1.80 9.74 9.65
N ASP A 47 -1.62 8.43 9.48
CA ASP A 47 -1.21 7.49 10.50
C ASP A 47 -0.32 6.42 9.84
N PRO A 48 1.01 6.45 10.08
CA PRO A 48 1.95 5.55 9.43
C PRO A 48 1.60 4.07 9.56
N ASP A 49 1.00 3.66 10.67
CA ASP A 49 0.68 2.26 10.99
C ASP A 49 -0.82 1.95 10.87
N CYS A 50 -1.57 2.74 10.09
CA CYS A 50 -3.00 2.58 9.92
C CYS A 50 -3.35 1.20 9.33
N LYS A 51 -3.82 0.28 10.18
CA LYS A 51 -4.21 -1.09 9.78
C LYS A 51 -5.42 -1.10 8.85
N LEU A 52 -6.35 -0.17 9.02
CA LEU A 52 -7.55 -0.06 8.19
C LEU A 52 -7.19 0.27 6.74
N CYS A 53 -6.35 1.28 6.52
CA CYS A 53 -5.88 1.62 5.17
C CYS A 53 -5.03 0.50 4.55
N LYS A 54 -4.35 -0.30 5.39
CA LYS A 54 -3.55 -1.44 4.93
C LYS A 54 -4.41 -2.59 4.42
N GLU A 55 -5.62 -2.79 4.95
CA GLU A 55 -6.55 -3.85 4.52
C GLU A 55 -7.04 -3.68 3.07
N ASP A 56 -6.95 -2.46 2.51
CA ASP A 56 -7.30 -2.19 1.12
C ASP A 56 -6.25 -2.71 0.11
N TYR A 57 -5.09 -3.18 0.59
CA TYR A 57 -4.01 -3.68 -0.25
C TYR A 57 -3.80 -5.20 -0.02
N PRO A 58 -3.57 -5.97 -1.11
CA PRO A 58 -3.55 -7.43 -1.09
C PRO A 58 -2.34 -8.06 -0.38
#